data_AF-A0A814I872-F1
#
_entry.id   AF-A0A814I872-F1
#
_cell.length_a   1.000
_cell.length_b   1.000
_cell.length_c   1.000
_cell.angle_alpha   90.00
_cell.angle_beta   90.00
_cell.angle_gamma   90.00
#
_symmetry.space_group_name_H-M   'P 1'
#
loop_
_entity.id
_entity.type
_entity.pdbx_description
1 polymer ?
#
loop_
_entity_poly.entity_id
_entity_poly.type
_entity_poly.pdbx_seq_one_letter_code
_entity_poly.pdbx_strand_id
1 'polypeptide(L)'
;MADFAVRSFAVSCQSQEVGFMTTLVKQGECPLGVNVNQMNGRQFHNLCRQNGTLSTIAPITPEFEEQVKQNIRQLLIVGLISWACCLLEVLAWSLSVRRQVSRISVSLFRSLIQRSMTYLDANSADELTAKLFDNIPKIELGIGIELLLCVDVILSAIGSVVISFIINWQLSLILLCISPVIIGASMFFSQLTAKETDNELTTYAKAGHIVQEVFSSVRTVHSLNGSRFEQKR
;
A
#
# COMPACT_ATOMS: atom_id res chain seq x y z
N MET A 1 6.54 -1.17 7.55
CA MET A 1 5.65 -0.09 7.03
C MET A 1 6.13 0.46 5.69
N ALA A 2 7.43 0.77 5.53
CA ALA A 2 7.99 1.15 4.22
C ALA A 2 7.76 0.10 3.10
N ASP A 3 7.84 -1.20 3.41
CA ASP A 3 7.54 -2.28 2.45
C ASP A 3 6.09 -2.28 1.92
N PHE A 4 5.13 -1.83 2.74
CA PHE A 4 3.72 -1.79 2.34
C PHE A 4 3.45 -0.59 1.43
N ALA A 5 4.08 0.56 1.71
CA ALA A 5 4.05 1.74 0.85
C ALA A 5 4.74 1.46 -0.50
N VAL A 6 5.90 0.78 -0.51
CA VAL A 6 6.59 0.39 -1.75
C VAL A 6 5.76 -0.61 -2.56
N ARG A 7 5.11 -1.59 -1.92
CA ARG A 7 4.20 -2.52 -2.60
C ARG A 7 2.94 -1.85 -3.15
N SER A 8 2.36 -0.88 -2.44
CA SER A 8 1.19 -0.13 -2.92
C SER A 8 1.55 0.83 -4.07
N PHE A 9 2.71 1.50 -3.98
CA PHE A 9 3.24 2.33 -5.07
C PHE A 9 3.63 1.51 -6.29
N ALA A 10 4.21 0.32 -6.08
CA ALA A 10 4.47 -0.64 -7.15
C ALA A 10 3.15 -1.09 -7.79
N VAL A 11 2.06 -1.28 -7.03
CA VAL A 11 0.74 -1.63 -7.56
C VAL A 11 0.08 -0.47 -8.32
N SER A 12 0.20 0.80 -7.90
CA SER A 12 -0.30 1.96 -8.68
C SER A 12 0.52 2.18 -9.96
N CYS A 13 1.85 2.04 -9.88
CA CYS A 13 2.73 2.08 -11.05
C CYS A 13 2.44 0.90 -12.00
N GLN A 14 2.23 -0.30 -11.46
CA GLN A 14 1.88 -1.50 -12.21
C GLN A 14 0.47 -1.43 -12.77
N SER A 15 -0.49 -0.77 -12.12
CA SER A 15 -1.86 -0.50 -12.62
C SER A 15 -1.84 0.42 -13.84
N GLN A 16 -0.95 1.42 -13.84
CA GLN A 16 -0.74 2.30 -14.99
C GLN A 16 0.02 1.60 -16.13
N GLU A 17 0.93 0.66 -15.79
CA GLU A 17 1.57 -0.23 -16.77
C GLU A 17 0.63 -1.31 -17.34
N VAL A 18 -0.30 -1.91 -16.57
CA VAL A 18 -1.33 -2.79 -17.15
C VAL A 18 -2.33 -2.00 -17.99
N GLY A 19 -2.63 -0.74 -17.66
CA GLY A 19 -3.39 0.15 -18.54
C GLY A 19 -2.69 0.35 -19.89
N PHE A 20 -1.37 0.61 -19.87
CA PHE A 20 -0.57 0.77 -21.08
C PHE A 20 -0.36 -0.54 -21.85
N MET A 21 -0.04 -1.65 -21.16
CA MET A 21 0.04 -3.00 -21.74
C MET A 21 -1.30 -3.47 -22.30
N THR A 22 -2.43 -3.13 -21.68
CA THR A 22 -3.76 -3.48 -22.23
C THR A 22 -4.12 -2.61 -23.43
N THR A 23 -3.64 -1.37 -23.55
CA THR A 23 -3.66 -0.65 -24.85
C THR A 23 -2.76 -1.30 -25.90
N LEU A 24 -1.61 -1.87 -25.52
CA LEU A 24 -0.78 -2.66 -26.44
C LEU A 24 -1.40 -4.02 -26.81
N VAL A 25 -2.25 -4.61 -25.96
CA VAL A 25 -3.05 -5.82 -26.29
C VAL A 25 -4.31 -5.46 -27.10
N LYS A 26 -4.87 -4.25 -26.94
CA LYS A 26 -5.99 -3.75 -27.75
C LYS A 26 -5.56 -3.35 -29.17
N GLN A 27 -4.28 -3.08 -29.40
CA GLN A 27 -3.72 -3.36 -30.71
C GLN A 27 -3.57 -4.88 -30.82
N GLY A 28 -4.56 -5.54 -31.41
CA GLY A 28 -4.49 -6.96 -31.79
C GLY A 28 -3.44 -7.24 -32.87
N GLU A 29 -2.35 -6.50 -32.86
CA GLU A 29 -1.23 -6.54 -33.76
C GLU A 29 -0.03 -6.92 -32.90
N CYS A 30 0.24 -8.22 -32.81
CA CYS A 30 1.60 -8.67 -32.55
C CYS A 30 2.52 -7.87 -33.48
N PRO A 31 3.74 -7.47 -33.05
CA PRO A 31 4.71 -6.79 -33.91
C PRO A 31 5.14 -7.58 -35.15
N LEU A 32 4.59 -8.79 -35.32
CA LEU A 32 4.75 -9.69 -36.45
C LEU A 32 3.58 -9.66 -37.44
N GLY A 33 2.50 -8.92 -37.20
CA GLY A 33 1.36 -8.82 -38.13
C GLY A 33 0.67 -10.16 -38.46
N VAL A 34 0.93 -11.24 -37.71
CA VAL A 34 0.37 -12.57 -37.99
C VAL A 34 -0.86 -12.82 -37.12
N ASN A 35 -2.01 -13.00 -37.78
CA ASN A 35 -3.25 -13.43 -37.17
C ASN A 35 -3.19 -14.94 -36.86
N VAL A 36 -3.02 -15.30 -35.59
CA VAL A 36 -2.91 -16.71 -35.14
C VAL A 36 -4.20 -17.51 -35.39
N ASN A 37 -5.36 -16.85 -35.50
CA ASN A 37 -6.63 -17.52 -35.78
C ASN A 37 -6.78 -17.97 -37.25
N GLN A 38 -5.84 -17.62 -38.13
CA GLN A 38 -5.81 -18.09 -39.52
C GLN A 38 -4.73 -19.15 -39.81
N MET A 39 -3.87 -19.49 -38.84
CA MET A 39 -2.81 -20.48 -39.05
C MET A 39 -3.37 -21.90 -38.98
N ASN A 40 -3.69 -22.44 -40.15
CA ASN A 40 -4.02 -23.86 -40.32
C ASN A 40 -2.75 -24.71 -40.08
N GLY A 41 -2.88 -25.90 -39.48
CA GLY A 41 -1.74 -26.73 -39.03
C GLY A 41 -0.69 -27.09 -40.10
N ARG A 42 -1.05 -26.99 -41.39
CA ARG A 42 -0.12 -27.15 -42.53
C ARG A 42 0.85 -25.98 -42.72
N GLN A 43 0.47 -24.75 -42.38
CA GLN A 43 1.39 -23.61 -42.45
C GLN A 43 2.46 -23.68 -41.37
N PHE A 44 2.12 -24.19 -40.17
CA PHE A 44 3.07 -24.41 -39.09
C PHE A 44 4.15 -25.45 -39.45
N HIS A 45 3.73 -26.54 -40.11
CA HIS A 45 4.64 -27.58 -40.57
C HIS A 45 5.61 -27.10 -41.68
N ASN A 46 5.18 -26.14 -42.50
CA ASN A 46 6.04 -25.53 -43.53
C ASN A 46 7.04 -24.52 -42.95
N LEU A 47 6.67 -23.82 -41.86
CA LEU A 47 7.58 -22.92 -41.13
C LEU A 47 8.71 -23.69 -40.42
N CYS A 48 8.41 -24.84 -39.80
CA CYS A 48 9.45 -25.72 -39.24
C CYS A 48 10.36 -26.32 -40.33
N ARG A 49 9.88 -26.49 -41.56
CA ARG A 49 10.69 -26.98 -42.70
C ARG A 49 11.66 -25.91 -43.24
N GLN A 50 11.34 -24.62 -43.05
CA GLN A 50 12.18 -23.50 -43.50
C GLN A 50 13.25 -23.12 -42.44
N ASN A 51 13.06 -23.52 -41.19
CA ASN A 51 13.98 -23.29 -40.06
C ASN A 51 15.17 -24.27 -40.02
N GLY A 52 15.72 -24.62 -41.18
CA GLY A 52 17.01 -25.29 -41.31
C GLY A 52 18.21 -24.34 -41.42
N THR A 53 17.97 -23.02 -41.58
CA THR A 53 19.02 -22.00 -41.68
C THR A 53 18.82 -20.91 -40.63
N LEU A 54 19.13 -21.26 -39.39
CA LEU A 54 19.08 -20.40 -38.21
C LEU A 54 20.29 -19.43 -38.17
N SER A 55 20.56 -18.69 -39.25
CA SER A 55 21.68 -17.74 -39.34
C SER A 55 21.45 -16.52 -40.24
N THR A 56 20.23 -16.27 -40.70
CA THR A 56 19.85 -14.95 -41.19
C THR A 56 18.60 -14.53 -40.44
N ILE A 57 18.84 -13.87 -39.30
CA ILE A 57 17.91 -12.93 -38.70
C ILE A 57 17.34 -12.12 -39.87
N ALA A 58 16.03 -12.28 -40.11
CA ALA A 58 15.34 -11.58 -41.18
C ALA A 58 15.74 -10.09 -41.14
N PRO A 59 16.08 -9.47 -42.29
CA PRO A 59 16.41 -8.05 -42.31
C PRO A 59 15.26 -7.30 -41.65
N ILE A 60 15.59 -6.48 -40.65
CA ILE A 60 14.61 -5.66 -39.94
C ILE A 60 13.87 -4.85 -41.02
N THR A 61 12.58 -5.11 -41.21
CA THR A 61 11.78 -4.30 -42.13
C THR A 61 11.79 -2.88 -41.57
N PRO A 62 12.01 -1.84 -42.40
CA PRO A 62 12.05 -0.45 -41.91
C PRO A 62 10.74 -0.02 -41.24
N GLU A 63 9.64 -0.72 -41.55
CA GLU A 63 8.33 -0.57 -40.90
C GLU A 63 8.35 -0.96 -39.41
N PHE A 64 9.03 -2.06 -39.05
CA PHE A 64 9.14 -2.50 -37.66
C PHE A 64 10.04 -1.58 -36.84
N GLU A 65 11.13 -1.06 -37.44
CA GLU A 65 12.00 -0.10 -36.75
C GLU A 65 11.27 1.19 -36.37
N GLU A 66 10.43 1.72 -37.25
CA GLU A 66 9.66 2.94 -36.98
C GLU A 66 8.61 2.71 -35.89
N GLN A 67 7.91 1.57 -35.90
CA GLN A 67 6.96 1.22 -34.83
C GLN A 67 7.65 1.07 -33.46
N VAL A 68 8.82 0.41 -33.42
CA VAL A 68 9.60 0.25 -32.18
C VAL A 68 10.10 1.60 -31.68
N LYS A 69 10.66 2.45 -32.55
CA LYS A 69 11.11 3.81 -32.18
C LYS A 69 9.96 4.67 -31.66
N GLN A 70 8.77 4.56 -32.25
CA GLN A 70 7.58 5.29 -31.81
C GLN A 70 7.09 4.84 -30.43
N ASN A 71 7.05 3.53 -30.16
CA ASN A 71 6.65 2.98 -28.87
C ASN A 71 7.65 3.35 -27.76
N ILE A 72 8.95 3.28 -28.05
CA ILE A 72 10.01 3.70 -27.12
C ILE A 72 9.87 5.18 -26.77
N ARG A 73 9.58 6.05 -27.75
CA ARG A 73 9.36 7.48 -27.51
C ARG A 73 8.16 7.74 -26.59
N GLN A 74 7.05 7.02 -26.77
CA GLN A 74 5.87 7.16 -25.90
C GLN A 74 6.15 6.69 -24.47
N LEU A 75 6.85 5.56 -24.30
CA LEU A 75 7.25 5.05 -22.99
C LEU A 75 8.15 6.03 -22.23
N LEU A 76 9.12 6.64 -22.92
CA LEU A 76 10.01 7.65 -22.33
C LEU A 76 9.23 8.88 -21.82
N ILE A 77 8.28 9.38 -22.60
CA ILE A 77 7.48 10.55 -22.23
C ILE A 77 6.59 10.22 -21.00
N VAL A 78 5.91 9.08 -21.00
CA VAL A 78 5.06 8.65 -19.88
C VAL A 78 5.88 8.44 -18.60
N GLY A 79 7.07 7.85 -18.70
CA GLY A 79 7.96 7.66 -17.56
C GLY A 79 8.40 8.97 -16.92
N LEU A 80 8.78 9.96 -17.74
CA LEU A 80 9.20 11.27 -17.25
C LEU A 80 8.04 12.02 -16.56
N ILE A 81 6.83 11.95 -17.13
CA ILE A 81 5.64 12.56 -16.56
C ILE A 81 5.26 11.89 -15.24
N SER A 82 5.27 10.56 -15.19
CA SER A 82 4.96 9.79 -13.97
C SER A 82 5.91 10.14 -12.82
N TRP A 83 7.22 10.18 -13.10
CA TRP A 83 8.22 10.55 -12.11
C TRP A 83 8.02 11.98 -11.59
N ALA A 84 7.79 12.94 -12.48
CA ALA A 84 7.54 14.34 -12.09
C ALA A 84 6.24 14.48 -11.28
N CYS A 85 5.18 13.77 -11.65
CA CYS A 85 3.89 13.79 -10.95
C CYS A 85 4.02 13.25 -9.52
N CYS A 86 4.68 12.10 -9.35
CA CYS A 86 4.91 11.48 -8.05
C CYS A 86 5.72 12.40 -7.11
N LEU A 87 6.78 13.04 -7.64
CA LEU A 87 7.56 14.01 -6.86
C LEU A 87 6.73 15.21 -6.42
N LEU A 88 5.94 15.78 -7.33
CA LEU A 88 5.09 16.93 -7.02
C LEU A 88 4.04 16.59 -5.96
N GLU A 89 3.42 15.42 -6.05
CA GLU A 89 2.42 14.95 -5.11
C GLU A 89 2.99 14.83 -3.68
N VAL A 90 4.09 14.09 -3.52
CA VAL A 90 4.72 13.89 -2.20
C VAL A 90 5.24 15.20 -1.61
N LEU A 91 5.81 16.08 -2.43
CA LEU A 91 6.28 17.39 -1.98
C LEU A 91 5.12 18.30 -1.57
N ALA A 92 4.06 18.40 -2.39
CA ALA A 92 2.90 19.22 -2.07
C ALA A 92 2.21 18.75 -0.79
N TRP A 93 2.08 17.43 -0.61
CA TRP A 93 1.48 16.86 0.59
C TRP A 93 2.33 17.10 1.83
N SER A 94 3.64 16.81 1.76
CA SER A 94 4.54 17.01 2.90
C SER A 94 4.64 18.47 3.35
N LEU A 95 4.60 19.44 2.42
CA LEU A 95 4.52 20.86 2.73
C LEU A 95 3.20 21.21 3.44
N SER A 96 2.09 20.62 2.99
CA SER A 96 0.76 20.85 3.56
C SER A 96 0.67 20.32 5.00
N VAL A 97 1.21 19.13 5.27
CA VAL A 97 1.25 18.51 6.60
C VAL A 97 2.05 19.38 7.57
N ARG A 98 3.25 19.83 7.18
CA ARG A 98 4.10 20.69 8.02
C ARG A 98 3.39 21.97 8.45
N ARG A 99 2.67 22.62 7.53
CA ARG A 99 1.88 23.83 7.83
C ARG A 99 0.73 23.53 8.78
N GLN A 100 0.00 22.45 8.55
CA GLN A 100 -1.14 22.05 9.39
C GLN A 100 -0.69 21.71 10.82
N VAL A 101 0.35 20.89 10.96
CA VAL A 101 0.91 20.49 12.27
C VAL A 101 1.39 21.72 13.03
N SER A 102 2.11 22.64 12.39
CA SER A 102 2.57 23.88 13.05
C SER A 102 1.40 24.73 13.56
N ARG A 103 0.32 24.88 12.77
CA ARG A 103 -0.89 25.61 13.20
C ARG A 103 -1.56 24.93 14.39
N ILE A 104 -1.66 23.60 14.37
CA ILE A 104 -2.24 22.81 15.46
C ILE A 104 -1.41 22.97 16.73
N SER A 105 -0.07 22.84 16.65
CA SER A 105 0.81 23.00 17.81
C SER A 105 0.69 24.39 18.46
N VAL A 106 0.62 25.46 17.66
CA VAL A 106 0.44 26.83 18.18
C VAL A 106 -0.94 27.00 18.83
N SER A 107 -1.99 26.47 18.22
CA SER A 107 -3.35 26.54 18.78
C SER A 107 -3.48 25.75 20.09
N LEU A 108 -2.88 24.56 20.15
CA LEU A 108 -2.85 23.71 21.35
C LEU A 108 -2.10 24.41 22.48
N PHE A 109 -0.92 24.98 22.21
CA PHE A 109 -0.14 25.70 23.22
C PHE A 109 -0.89 26.93 23.74
N ARG A 110 -1.54 27.69 22.84
CA ARG A 110 -2.38 28.83 23.22
C ARG A 110 -3.56 28.41 24.10
N SER A 111 -4.23 27.32 23.75
CA SER A 111 -5.37 26.79 24.50
C SER A 111 -4.95 26.23 25.87
N LEU A 112 -3.72 25.71 25.97
CA LEU A 112 -3.15 25.20 27.22
C LEU A 112 -2.91 26.32 28.23
N ILE A 113 -2.36 27.45 27.78
CA ILE A 113 -2.07 28.62 28.63
C ILE A 113 -3.37 29.30 29.11
N GLN A 114 -4.44 29.25 28.31
CA GLN A 114 -5.73 29.85 28.66
C GLN A 114 -6.60 28.97 29.58
N ARG A 115 -6.12 27.78 29.94
CA ARG A 115 -6.85 26.86 30.82
C ARG A 115 -6.85 27.38 32.25
N SER A 116 -7.91 27.09 33.03
CA SER A 116 -8.04 27.56 34.42
C SER A 116 -6.92 27.02 35.33
N MET A 117 -6.51 27.83 36.31
CA MET A 117 -5.46 27.46 37.29
C MET A 117 -5.78 26.15 38.01
N THR A 118 -7.06 25.90 38.34
CA THR A 118 -7.52 24.66 38.96
C THR A 118 -7.23 23.41 38.12
N TYR A 119 -7.27 23.52 36.78
CA TYR A 119 -6.92 22.40 35.91
C TYR A 119 -5.40 22.16 35.87
N LEU A 120 -4.62 23.24 35.95
CA LEU A 120 -3.16 23.20 35.95
C LEU A 120 -2.60 22.68 37.28
N ASP A 121 -3.28 22.94 38.40
CA ASP A 121 -2.92 22.39 39.71
C ASP A 121 -3.30 20.91 39.85
N ALA A 122 -4.39 20.49 39.18
CA ALA A 122 -4.86 19.11 39.20
C ALA A 122 -4.00 18.16 38.35
N ASN A 123 -3.24 18.68 37.38
CA ASN A 123 -2.38 17.88 36.50
C ASN A 123 -0.94 18.39 36.58
N SER A 124 0.02 17.52 36.85
CA SER A 124 1.42 17.94 36.88
C SER A 124 1.85 18.54 35.54
N ALA A 125 2.59 19.66 35.57
CA ALA A 125 3.03 20.36 34.37
C ALA A 125 3.87 19.45 33.44
N ASP A 126 4.65 18.54 34.03
CA ASP A 126 5.48 17.57 33.31
C ASP A 126 4.63 16.54 32.56
N GLU A 127 3.56 16.02 33.19
CA GLU A 127 2.65 15.08 32.54
C GLU A 127 1.91 15.71 31.36
N LEU A 128 1.46 16.96 31.52
CA LEU A 128 0.77 17.70 30.46
C LEU A 128 1.68 17.94 29.25
N THR A 129 2.93 18.30 29.53
CA THR A 129 3.95 18.58 28.52
C THR A 129 4.37 17.30 27.79
N ALA A 130 4.58 16.21 28.53
CA ALA A 130 4.86 14.89 27.96
C ALA A 130 3.71 14.42 27.06
N LYS A 131 2.45 14.53 27.52
CA LYS A 131 1.26 14.22 26.70
C LYS A 131 1.20 15.05 25.43
N LEU A 132 1.53 16.33 25.49
CA LEU A 132 1.53 17.20 24.31
C LEU A 132 2.58 16.75 23.28
N PHE A 133 3.81 16.51 23.74
CA PHE A 133 4.91 16.04 22.89
C PHE A 133 4.67 14.64 22.32
N ASP A 134 3.94 13.77 23.02
CA ASP A 134 3.56 12.45 22.51
C ASP A 134 2.44 12.50 21.47
N ASN A 135 1.52 13.47 21.57
CA ASN A 135 0.34 13.54 20.70
C ASN A 135 0.60 14.26 19.38
N ILE A 136 1.43 15.30 19.37
CA ILE A 136 1.79 16.05 18.15
C ILE A 136 2.35 15.14 17.03
N PRO A 137 3.37 14.28 17.27
CA PRO A 137 3.92 13.42 16.23
C PRO A 137 2.92 12.35 15.76
N LYS A 138 2.02 11.87 16.63
CA LYS A 138 0.94 10.95 16.22
C LYS A 138 -0.01 11.59 15.21
N ILE A 139 -0.34 12.86 15.42
CA ILE A 139 -1.17 13.64 14.49
C ILE A 139 -0.41 13.88 13.17
N GLU A 140 0.88 14.21 13.24
CA GLU A 140 1.71 14.39 12.05
C GLU A 140 1.78 13.11 11.19
N LEU A 141 1.97 11.95 11.82
CA LEU A 141 1.99 10.66 11.12
C LEU A 141 0.61 10.35 10.49
N GLY A 142 -0.48 10.61 11.22
CA GLY A 142 -1.83 10.35 10.74
C GLY A 142 -2.23 11.21 9.54
N ILE A 143 -1.88 12.50 9.53
CA ILE A 143 -2.18 13.43 8.42
C ILE A 143 -1.16 13.28 7.27
N GLY A 144 0.05 12.81 7.59
CA GLY A 144 1.17 12.67 6.68
C GLY A 144 0.95 11.61 5.59
N ILE A 145 1.77 10.57 5.64
CA ILE A 145 1.83 9.55 4.57
C ILE A 145 0.59 8.64 4.57
N GLU A 146 0.00 8.38 5.74
CA GLU A 146 -1.16 7.49 5.87
C GLU A 146 -2.39 8.09 5.17
N LEU A 147 -2.65 9.39 5.38
CA LEU A 147 -3.77 10.07 4.73
C LEU A 147 -3.56 10.20 3.21
N LEU A 148 -2.31 10.45 2.78
CA LEU A 148 -1.96 10.45 1.35
C LEU A 148 -2.27 9.10 0.71
N LEU A 149 -1.84 8.00 1.35
CA LEU A 149 -2.11 6.64 0.87
C LEU A 149 -3.61 6.33 0.81
N CYS A 150 -4.38 6.74 1.83
CA CYS A 150 -5.83 6.57 1.81
C CYS A 150 -6.47 7.29 0.61
N VAL A 151 -6.03 8.52 0.31
CA VAL A 151 -6.54 9.29 -0.81
C VAL A 151 -6.15 8.64 -2.15
N ASP A 152 -4.90 8.21 -2.31
CA ASP A 152 -4.42 7.51 -3.52
C ASP A 152 -5.23 6.24 -3.78
N VAL A 153 -5.48 5.42 -2.76
CA VAL A 153 -6.28 4.20 -2.88
C VAL A 153 -7.72 4.50 -3.33
N ILE A 154 -8.35 5.55 -2.79
CA ILE A 154 -9.70 5.94 -3.18
C ILE A 154 -9.71 6.43 -4.64
N LEU A 155 -8.76 7.27 -5.03
CA LEU A 155 -8.66 7.79 -6.40
C LEU A 155 -8.37 6.69 -7.42
N SER A 156 -7.45 5.78 -7.10
CA SER A 156 -7.10 4.62 -7.92
C SER A 156 -8.27 3.64 -8.06
N ALA A 157 -9.03 3.42 -6.98
CA ALA A 157 -10.25 2.63 -7.02
C ALA A 157 -11.30 3.25 -7.97
N ILE A 158 -11.53 4.56 -7.90
CA ILE A 158 -12.47 5.24 -8.79
C ILE A 158 -11.96 5.21 -10.25
N GLY A 159 -10.69 5.53 -10.46
CA GLY A 159 -10.07 5.55 -11.79
C GLY A 159 -10.12 4.20 -12.49
N SER A 160 -9.76 3.12 -11.79
CA SER A 160 -9.77 1.76 -12.35
C SER A 160 -11.18 1.27 -12.73
N VAL A 161 -12.20 1.61 -11.93
CA VAL A 161 -13.60 1.31 -12.26
C VAL A 161 -14.02 2.05 -13.54
N VAL A 162 -13.75 3.36 -13.63
CA VAL A 162 -14.11 4.17 -14.80
C VAL A 162 -13.44 3.65 -16.08
N ILE A 163 -12.14 3.35 -16.03
CA ILE A 163 -11.37 2.84 -17.17
C ILE A 163 -11.92 1.47 -17.64
N SER A 164 -12.26 0.60 -16.70
CA SER A 164 -12.80 -0.73 -17.00
C SER A 164 -14.14 -0.64 -17.73
N PHE A 165 -15.05 0.24 -17.29
CA PHE A 165 -16.34 0.48 -17.95
C PHE A 165 -16.20 0.97 -19.40
N ILE A 166 -15.18 1.77 -19.70
CA ILE A 166 -14.93 2.31 -21.05
C ILE A 166 -14.46 1.21 -22.02
N ILE A 167 -13.67 0.24 -21.55
CA ILE A 167 -13.05 -0.77 -22.44
C ILE A 167 -14.07 -1.84 -22.84
N ASN A 168 -14.76 -2.45 -21.86
CA ASN A 168 -15.72 -3.53 -22.06
C ASN A 168 -16.71 -3.56 -20.89
N TRP A 169 -17.94 -3.10 -21.12
CA TRP A 169 -18.96 -3.01 -20.06
C TRP A 169 -19.45 -4.39 -19.59
N GLN A 170 -19.48 -5.40 -20.46
CA GLN A 170 -19.95 -6.76 -20.13
C GLN A 170 -19.01 -7.49 -19.16
N LEU A 171 -17.70 -7.38 -19.36
CA LEU A 171 -16.70 -8.00 -18.48
C LEU A 171 -16.61 -7.27 -17.12
N SER A 172 -16.75 -5.95 -17.14
CA SER A 172 -16.65 -5.11 -15.94
C SER A 172 -17.77 -5.37 -14.93
N LEU A 173 -19.00 -5.62 -15.40
CA LEU A 173 -20.14 -5.96 -14.54
C LEU A 173 -19.91 -7.25 -13.73
N ILE A 174 -19.28 -8.26 -14.35
CA ILE A 174 -18.97 -9.53 -13.68
C ILE A 174 -17.93 -9.31 -12.58
N LEU A 175 -16.88 -8.54 -12.86
CA LEU A 175 -15.84 -8.20 -11.87
C LEU A 175 -16.39 -7.37 -10.71
N LEU A 176 -17.34 -6.47 -10.99
CA LEU A 176 -17.97 -5.63 -9.98
C LEU A 176 -18.85 -6.44 -9.02
N CYS A 177 -19.47 -7.54 -9.46
CA CYS A 177 -20.18 -8.47 -8.57
C CYS A 177 -19.25 -9.28 -7.66
N ILE A 178 -18.06 -9.64 -8.15
CA ILE A 178 -17.09 -10.47 -7.40
C ILE A 178 -16.33 -9.62 -6.37
N SER A 179 -16.02 -8.36 -6.67
CA SER A 179 -15.30 -7.43 -5.78
C SER A 179 -15.87 -7.31 -4.34
N PRO A 180 -17.18 -7.03 -4.12
CA PRO A 180 -17.73 -6.91 -2.77
C PRO A 180 -17.76 -8.24 -2.01
N VAL A 181 -17.84 -9.38 -2.70
CA VAL A 181 -17.77 -10.71 -2.06
C VAL A 181 -16.38 -10.93 -1.45
N ILE A 182 -15.33 -10.56 -2.17
CA ILE A 182 -13.94 -10.66 -1.68
C ILE A 182 -13.72 -9.69 -0.51
N ILE A 183 -14.20 -8.45 -0.61
CA ILE A 183 -14.08 -7.45 0.45
C ILE A 183 -14.84 -7.90 1.71
N GLY A 184 -16.05 -8.45 1.56
CA GLY A 184 -16.82 -8.98 2.68
C GLY A 184 -16.09 -10.14 3.38
N ALA A 185 -15.52 -11.06 2.62
CA ALA A 185 -14.75 -12.18 3.16
C ALA A 185 -13.48 -11.73 3.89
N SER A 186 -12.74 -10.75 3.34
CA SER A 186 -11.53 -10.22 3.98
C SER A 186 -11.85 -9.47 5.28
N MET A 187 -12.89 -8.65 5.29
CA MET A 187 -13.35 -7.96 6.50
C MET A 187 -13.75 -8.94 7.61
N PHE A 188 -14.47 -10.01 7.26
CA PHE A 188 -14.83 -11.05 8.21
C PHE A 188 -13.59 -11.72 8.82
N PHE A 189 -12.62 -12.09 7.99
CA PHE A 189 -11.35 -12.68 8.45
C PHE A 189 -10.57 -11.73 9.36
N SER A 190 -10.45 -10.45 9.00
CA SER A 190 -9.77 -9.44 9.82
C SER A 190 -10.41 -9.27 11.21
N GLN A 191 -11.74 -9.30 11.30
CA GLN A 191 -12.43 -9.22 12.59
C GLN A 191 -12.19 -10.44 13.47
N LEU A 192 -12.12 -11.63 12.86
CA LEU A 192 -11.78 -12.85 13.60
C LEU A 192 -10.35 -12.76 14.15
N THR A 193 -9.37 -12.38 13.34
CA THR A 193 -7.99 -12.20 13.79
C THR A 193 -7.87 -11.16 14.89
N ALA A 194 -8.61 -10.05 14.80
CA ALA A 194 -8.60 -9.01 15.85
C ALA A 194 -9.11 -9.54 17.19
N LYS A 195 -10.20 -10.32 17.20
CA LYS A 195 -10.75 -10.92 18.42
C LYS A 195 -9.78 -11.89 19.09
N GLU A 196 -9.11 -12.72 18.30
CA GLU A 196 -8.09 -13.64 18.83
C GLU A 196 -6.90 -12.86 19.41
N THR A 197 -6.47 -11.80 18.73
CA THR A 197 -5.38 -10.93 19.21
C THR A 197 -5.72 -10.29 20.57
N ASP A 198 -6.94 -9.80 20.75
CA ASP A 198 -7.38 -9.23 22.04
C ASP A 198 -7.35 -10.28 23.15
N ASN A 199 -7.81 -11.51 22.88
CA ASN A 199 -7.77 -12.59 23.84
C ASN A 199 -6.34 -12.98 24.23
N GLU A 200 -5.44 -13.06 23.25
CA GLU A 200 -4.01 -13.28 23.49
C GLU A 200 -3.43 -12.18 24.38
N LEU A 201 -3.68 -10.90 24.05
CA LEU A 201 -3.18 -9.76 24.83
C LEU A 201 -3.67 -9.79 26.28
N THR A 202 -4.92 -10.17 26.54
CA THR A 202 -5.43 -10.29 27.92
C THR A 202 -4.76 -11.42 28.69
N THR A 203 -4.46 -12.54 28.02
CA THR A 203 -3.77 -13.69 28.64
C THR A 203 -2.31 -13.33 28.93
N TYR A 204 -1.64 -12.64 28.00
CA TYR A 204 -0.29 -12.10 28.21
C TYR A 204 -0.25 -11.07 29.35
N ALA A 205 -1.26 -10.19 29.46
CA ALA A 205 -1.33 -9.21 30.54
C ALA A 205 -1.47 -9.88 31.92
N LYS A 206 -2.28 -10.96 32.02
CA LYS A 206 -2.42 -11.73 33.26
C LYS A 206 -1.11 -12.43 33.66
N ALA A 207 -0.43 -13.07 32.71
CA ALA A 207 0.87 -13.68 32.96
C ALA A 207 1.92 -12.63 33.38
N GLY A 208 1.94 -11.47 32.71
CA GLY A 208 2.80 -10.34 33.07
C GLY A 208 2.53 -9.83 34.48
N HIS A 209 1.27 -9.76 34.91
CA HIS A 209 0.90 -9.38 36.27
C HIS A 209 1.45 -10.37 37.32
N ILE A 210 1.34 -11.68 37.07
CA ILE A 210 1.89 -12.71 37.96
C ILE A 210 3.41 -12.57 38.07
N VAL A 211 4.11 -12.40 36.95
CA VAL A 211 5.56 -12.18 36.93
C VAL A 211 5.95 -10.93 37.71
N GLN A 212 5.19 -9.83 37.56
CA GLN A 212 5.40 -8.59 38.29
C GLN A 212 5.23 -8.79 39.80
N GLU A 213 4.22 -9.55 40.22
CA GLU A 213 3.98 -9.92 41.62
C GLU A 213 5.17 -10.69 42.19
N VAL A 214 5.66 -11.70 41.47
CA VAL A 214 6.83 -12.50 41.87
C VAL A 214 8.09 -11.65 41.96
N PHE A 215 8.33 -10.75 40.99
CA PHE A 215 9.48 -9.85 41.04
C PHE A 215 9.42 -8.84 42.19
N SER A 216 8.23 -8.32 42.50
CA SER A 216 8.04 -7.44 43.66
C SER A 216 8.36 -8.13 45.00
N SER A 217 8.15 -9.46 45.06
CA SER A 217 8.29 -10.27 46.27
C SER A 217 9.46 -11.28 46.20
N VAL A 218 10.47 -11.01 45.38
CA VAL A 218 11.55 -11.96 45.06
C VAL A 218 12.30 -12.47 46.30
N ARG A 219 12.52 -11.61 47.31
CA ARG A 219 13.23 -11.98 48.55
C ARG A 219 12.43 -13.00 49.36
N THR A 220 11.10 -12.86 49.39
CA THR A 220 10.18 -13.76 50.07
C THR A 220 10.08 -15.10 49.35
N VAL A 221 9.92 -15.08 48.02
CA VAL A 221 9.86 -16.29 47.18
C VAL A 221 11.17 -17.09 47.30
N HIS A 222 12.31 -16.41 47.37
CA HIS A 222 13.61 -17.06 47.56
C HIS A 222 13.76 -17.66 48.97
N SER A 223 13.37 -16.93 50.02
CA SER A 223 13.45 -17.43 51.40
C SER A 223 12.55 -18.64 51.67
N LEU A 224 11.44 -18.76 50.94
CA LEU A 224 10.49 -19.86 51.05
C LEU A 224 10.78 -21.01 50.06
N ASN A 225 11.84 -20.91 49.26
CA ASN A 225 12.18 -21.86 48.20
C ASN A 225 11.01 -22.14 47.22
N GLY A 226 10.16 -21.12 46.98
CA GLY A 226 8.90 -21.21 46.23
C GLY A 226 9.02 -21.04 44.72
N SER A 227 10.24 -20.90 44.18
CA SER A 227 10.50 -20.58 42.76
C SER A 227 9.95 -21.62 41.78
N ARG A 228 9.96 -22.90 42.17
CA ARG A 228 9.42 -24.01 41.35
C ARG A 228 7.89 -23.99 41.22
N PHE A 229 7.19 -23.40 42.20
CA PHE A 229 5.73 -23.33 42.22
C PHE A 229 5.23 -22.19 41.33
N GLU A 230 5.80 -20.99 41.48
CA GLU A 230 5.43 -19.81 40.67
C GLU A 230 5.75 -19.99 39.18
N GLN A 231 6.73 -20.82 38.81
CA GLN A 231 7.03 -21.12 37.40
C GLN A 231 5.95 -21.94 36.69
N LYS A 232 5.15 -22.71 37.44
CA LYS A 232 4.08 -23.56 36.88
C LYS A 232 2.72 -22.86 36.83
N ARG A 233 2.61 -21.72 37.50
CA ARG A 233 1.40 -20.93 37.65
C ARG A 233 1.23 -19.97 36.47
#